data_AF-A0A9D8BSP9-F1
#
_entry.id   AF-A0A9D8BSP9-F1
#
_cell.length_a   1.000
_cell.length_b   1.000
_cell.length_c   1.000
_cell.angle_alpha   90.00
_cell.angle_beta   90.00
_cell.angle_gamma   90.00
#
_symmetry.space_group_name_H-M   'P 1'
#
loop_
_entity.id
_entity.type
_entity.pdbx_description
1 polymer ?
#
loop_
_entity_poly.entity_id
_entity_poly.type
_entity_poly.pdbx_seq_one_letter_code
_entity_poly.pdbx_strand_id
1 'polypeptide(L)'
;FSVSGVPMGGEGKAGREAPRVEAAIHAASKIARVEIIRDGQIAQSIPGDGADLTVKWSDAAAKSGRHWYLLKVIQADQEMAWTAPVWIVGNE
;
A
#
# COMPACT_ATOMS: atom_id res chain seq x y z
N PHE A 1 7.91 0.17 0.64
CA PHE A 1 6.56 0.63 0.31
C PHE A 1 6.64 2.08 -0.13
N SER A 2 6.07 2.38 -1.29
CA SER A 2 5.96 3.72 -1.85
C SER A 2 4.68 3.86 -2.65
N VAL A 3 4.18 5.09 -2.76
CA VAL A 3 3.03 5.43 -3.62
C VAL A 3 3.44 6.53 -4.59
N SER A 4 3.31 6.28 -5.89
CA SER A 4 3.77 7.16 -6.98
C SER A 4 5.20 7.66 -6.78
N GLY A 5 6.09 6.76 -6.34
CA GLY A 5 7.49 7.06 -6.03
C GLY A 5 7.75 7.74 -4.68
N VAL A 6 6.71 8.15 -3.95
CA VAL A 6 6.85 8.75 -2.60
C VAL A 6 7.01 7.62 -1.58
N PRO A 7 8.12 7.57 -0.81
CA PRO A 7 8.35 6.53 0.18
C PRO A 7 7.45 6.67 1.41
N MET A 8 7.28 5.59 2.16
CA MET A 8 6.58 5.59 3.45
C MET A 8 7.06 6.70 4.39
N GLY A 9 6.11 7.40 5.02
CA GLY A 9 6.37 8.59 5.85
C GLY A 9 6.43 9.91 5.06
N GLY A 10 6.34 9.86 3.72
CA GLY A 10 6.41 11.04 2.86
C GLY A 10 5.05 11.61 2.44
N GLU A 11 5.12 12.80 1.82
CA GLU A 11 4.01 13.47 1.14
C GLU A 11 4.44 13.86 -0.29
N GLY A 12 3.55 13.70 -1.26
CA GLY A 12 3.81 14.09 -2.64
C GLY A 12 2.55 14.08 -3.54
N LYS A 13 2.76 14.10 -4.85
CA LYS A 13 1.70 14.16 -5.85
C LYS A 13 1.74 12.92 -6.74
N ALA A 14 0.57 12.38 -7.08
CA ALA A 14 0.48 11.30 -8.09
C ALA A 14 0.53 11.84 -9.54
N GLY A 15 0.42 13.17 -9.72
CA GLY A 15 0.31 13.77 -11.04
C GLY A 15 -0.95 13.28 -11.75
N ARG A 16 -0.90 13.27 -13.10
CA ARG A 16 -2.04 12.93 -13.99
C ARG A 16 -2.51 11.48 -13.95
N GLU A 17 -1.82 10.61 -13.23
CA GLU A 17 -2.06 9.18 -13.25
C GLU A 17 -2.68 8.69 -11.94
N ALA A 18 -3.29 7.50 -11.99
CA ALA A 18 -3.75 6.82 -10.79
C ALA A 18 -2.57 6.57 -9.83
N PRO A 19 -2.73 6.74 -8.50
CA PRO A 19 -1.67 6.47 -7.54
C PRO A 19 -1.14 5.04 -7.68
N ARG A 20 0.18 4.89 -7.82
CA ARG A 20 0.83 3.61 -8.07
C ARG A 20 1.55 3.11 -6.83
N VAL A 21 1.07 2.01 -6.25
CA VAL A 21 1.64 1.39 -5.06
C VAL A 21 2.68 0.34 -5.44
N GLU A 22 3.85 0.43 -4.79
CA GLU A 22 4.92 -0.55 -4.91
C GLU A 22 5.47 -0.95 -3.55
N ALA A 23 5.68 -2.25 -3.33
CA ALA A 23 6.35 -2.75 -2.14
C ALA A 23 7.06 -4.08 -2.41
N ALA A 24 8.20 -4.28 -1.76
CA ALA A 24 8.79 -5.59 -1.53
C ALA A 24 8.70 -5.87 -0.04
N ILE A 25 8.26 -7.08 0.32
CA ILE A 25 7.93 -7.47 1.68
C ILE A 25 8.68 -8.76 1.96
N HIS A 26 9.36 -8.80 3.10
CA HIS A 26 9.95 -9.99 3.69
C HIS A 26 9.43 -10.09 5.12
N ALA A 27 8.66 -11.12 5.42
CA ALA A 27 8.02 -11.34 6.71
C ALA A 27 8.76 -12.43 7.51
N ALA A 28 8.58 -12.43 8.83
CA ALA A 28 9.20 -13.43 9.70
C ALA A 28 8.60 -14.85 9.56
N SER A 29 7.47 -14.97 8.88
CA SER A 29 6.63 -16.16 8.72
C SER A 29 5.74 -15.99 7.50
N LYS A 30 5.05 -17.05 7.08
CA LYS A 30 4.16 -17.05 5.91
C LYS A 30 3.15 -15.90 5.99
N ILE A 31 3.10 -15.10 4.93
CA ILE A 31 2.14 -14.03 4.75
C ILE A 31 0.78 -14.66 4.45
N ALA A 32 -0.23 -14.34 5.24
CA ALA A 32 -1.62 -14.70 4.93
C ALA A 32 -2.15 -13.77 3.84
N ARG A 33 -2.00 -12.46 4.03
CA ARG A 33 -2.34 -11.45 3.04
C ARG A 33 -1.67 -10.10 3.33
N VAL A 34 -1.67 -9.25 2.32
CA VAL A 34 -1.27 -7.85 2.42
C VAL A 34 -2.44 -6.98 2.02
N GLU A 35 -2.78 -6.03 2.88
CA GLU A 35 -3.85 -5.06 2.65
C GLU A 35 -3.23 -3.69 2.35
N ILE A 36 -3.65 -3.10 1.24
CA ILE A 36 -3.38 -1.69 0.92
C ILE A 36 -4.61 -0.91 1.35
N ILE A 37 -4.42 0.03 2.28
CA ILE A 37 -5.48 0.82 2.88
C ILE A 37 -5.39 2.23 2.32
N ARG A 38 -6.50 2.74 1.78
CA ARG A 38 -6.67 4.15 1.37
C ARG A 38 -7.74 4.78 2.24
N ASP A 39 -7.41 5.89 2.90
CA ASP A 39 -8.33 6.66 3.74
C ASP A 39 -9.10 5.83 4.78
N GLY A 40 -8.41 4.84 5.36
CA GLY A 40 -8.97 3.96 6.40
C GLY A 40 -9.78 2.79 5.86
N GLN A 41 -9.92 2.65 4.54
CA GLN A 41 -10.62 1.53 3.90
C GLN A 41 -9.63 0.62 3.16
N ILE A 42 -9.88 -0.68 3.16
CA ILE A 42 -9.09 -1.63 2.37
C ILE A 42 -9.41 -1.40 0.90
N ALA A 43 -8.46 -0.82 0.17
CA ALA A 43 -8.59 -0.57 -1.26
C ALA A 43 -8.15 -1.79 -2.09
N GLN A 44 -7.24 -2.60 -1.54
CA GLN A 44 -6.79 -3.83 -2.16
C GLN A 44 -6.34 -4.85 -1.09
N SER A 45 -6.58 -6.13 -1.35
CA SER A 45 -6.15 -7.25 -0.51
C SER A 45 -5.54 -8.35 -1.37
N ILE A 46 -4.28 -8.70 -1.10
CA ILE A 46 -3.48 -9.60 -1.91
C ILE A 46 -3.10 -10.81 -1.03
N PRO A 47 -3.49 -12.04 -1.39
CA PRO A 47 -3.05 -13.23 -0.64
C PRO A 47 -1.55 -13.44 -0.77
N GLY A 48 -0.92 -13.96 0.28
CA GLY A 48 0.48 -14.39 0.23
C GLY A 48 0.61 -15.90 -0.03
N ASP A 49 1.72 -16.32 -0.64
CA ASP A 49 2.05 -17.73 -0.89
C ASP A 49 3.35 -18.18 -0.17
N GLY A 50 4.07 -17.25 0.48
CA GLY A 50 5.30 -17.50 1.23
C GLY A 50 5.61 -16.40 2.24
N ALA A 51 6.88 -16.27 2.63
CA ALA A 51 7.36 -15.19 3.52
C ALA A 51 7.69 -13.90 2.74
N ASP A 52 7.83 -14.00 1.42
CA ASP A 52 8.17 -12.89 0.53
C ASP A 52 7.00 -12.54 -0.38
N LEU A 53 6.76 -11.26 -0.63
CA LEU A 53 5.76 -10.79 -1.58
C LEU A 53 6.20 -9.48 -2.24
N THR A 54 6.06 -9.41 -3.56
CA THR A 54 6.19 -8.15 -4.32
C THR A 54 4.81 -7.65 -4.73
N VAL A 55 4.53 -6.40 -4.40
CA VAL A 55 3.28 -5.72 -4.72
C VAL A 55 3.54 -4.65 -5.78
N LYS A 56 2.75 -4.69 -6.85
CA LYS A 56 2.63 -3.62 -7.85
C LYS A 56 1.15 -3.45 -8.16
N TRP A 57 0.58 -2.32 -7.77
CA TRP A 57 -0.85 -2.07 -7.92
C TRP A 57 -1.10 -0.60 -8.27
N SER A 58 -2.09 -0.34 -9.11
CA SER A 58 -2.52 1.03 -9.45
C SER A 58 -3.93 1.24 -8.95
N ASP A 59 -4.14 2.31 -8.19
CA ASP A 59 -5.43 2.63 -7.59
C ASP A 59 -6.34 3.37 -8.57
N ALA A 60 -6.91 2.64 -9.53
CA ALA A 60 -7.82 3.20 -10.53
C ALA A 60 -9.12 3.77 -9.93
N ALA A 61 -9.43 3.45 -8.67
CA ALA A 61 -10.61 3.95 -7.97
C ALA A 61 -10.33 5.24 -7.17
N ALA A 62 -9.07 5.69 -7.11
CA ALA A 62 -8.72 6.92 -6.42
C ALA A 62 -9.34 8.11 -7.14
N LYS A 63 -9.93 9.02 -6.35
CA LYS A 63 -10.53 10.24 -6.88
C LYS A 63 -9.51 11.37 -6.83
N SER A 64 -9.89 12.51 -7.41
CA SER A 64 -9.19 13.78 -7.21
C SER A 64 -9.13 14.16 -5.73
N GLY A 65 -8.03 14.78 -5.32
CA GLY A 65 -7.84 15.28 -3.96
C GLY A 65 -6.79 14.52 -3.14
N ARG A 66 -6.74 14.82 -1.84
CA ARG A 66 -5.75 14.27 -0.91
C ARG A 66 -6.21 12.91 -0.40
N HIS A 67 -5.35 11.91 -0.59
CA HIS A 67 -5.50 10.56 -0.09
C HIS A 67 -4.28 10.20 0.77
N TRP A 68 -4.45 9.30 1.71
CA TRP A 68 -3.32 8.66 2.39
C TRP A 68 -3.39 7.14 2.26
N TYR A 69 -2.22 6.53 2.20
CA TYR A 69 -2.06 5.10 1.98
C TYR A 69 -1.24 4.46 3.09
N LEU A 70 -1.67 3.29 3.54
CA LEU A 70 -0.92 2.38 4.40
C LEU A 70 -0.83 1.01 3.76
N LEU A 71 0.22 0.27 4.09
CA LEU A 71 0.32 -1.15 3.82
C LEU A 71 0.35 -1.92 5.14
N LYS A 72 -0.52 -2.92 5.24
CA LYS A 72 -0.60 -3.84 6.38
C LYS A 72 -0.27 -5.24 5.91
N VAL A 73 0.70 -5.88 6.54
CA VAL A 73 1.03 -7.29 6.34
C VAL A 73 0.37 -8.07 7.47
N ILE A 74 -0.37 -9.13 7.13
CA ILE A 74 -0.92 -10.08 8.10
C ILE A 74 -0.29 -11.44 7.84
N GLN A 75 0.31 -12.04 8.86
CA GLN A 75 0.93 -13.36 8.82
C GLN A 75 -0.09 -14.47 9.13
N ALA A 76 0.27 -15.72 8.85
CA ALA A 76 -0.61 -16.88 9.07
C ALA A 76 -1.04 -17.06 10.53
N ASP A 77 -0.20 -16.64 11.47
CA ASP A 77 -0.42 -16.64 12.92
C ASP A 77 -1.17 -15.39 13.43
N GLN A 78 -1.65 -14.54 12.53
CA GLN A 78 -2.35 -13.27 12.80
C GLN A 78 -1.48 -12.12 13.32
N GLU A 79 -0.16 -12.29 13.43
CA GLU A 79 0.73 -11.17 13.69
C GLU A 79 0.75 -10.18 12.52
N MET A 80 0.98 -8.90 12.83
CA MET A 80 0.80 -7.82 11.87
C MET A 80 1.95 -6.81 11.88
N ALA A 81 2.28 -6.30 10.70
CA ALA A 81 3.18 -5.16 10.52
C ALA A 81 2.52 -4.08 9.68
N TRP A 82 2.78 -2.82 10.02
CA TRP A 82 2.22 -1.64 9.37
C TRP A 82 3.34 -0.71 8.90
N THR A 83 3.14 -0.09 7.73
CA THR A 83 4.02 0.99 7.28
C THR A 83 3.62 2.32 7.91
N ALA A 84 4.52 3.31 7.84
CA ALA A 84 4.13 4.70 7.99
C ALA A 84 3.23 5.14 6.80
N PRO A 85 2.34 6.13 6.99
CA PRO A 85 1.47 6.61 5.91
C PRO A 85 2.27 7.30 4.79
N VAL A 86 1.75 7.19 3.57
CA VAL A 86 2.16 8.02 2.43
C VAL A 86 1.00 8.93 2.06
N TRP A 87 1.24 10.24 2.03
CA TRP A 87 0.24 11.23 1.64
C TRP A 87 0.39 11.57 0.17
N ILE A 88 -0.69 11.46 -0.59
CA ILE A 88 -0.71 11.73 -2.02
C ILE A 88 -1.82 12.71 -2.34
N VAL A 89 -1.49 13.79 -3.03
CA VAL A 89 -2.47 14.63 -3.70
C VAL A 89 -2.65 14.12 -5.12
N GLY A 90 -3.81 13.52 -5.39
CA GLY A 90 -4.28 13.11 -6.72
C GLY A 90 -4.81 14.30 -7.50
N ASN A 91 -4.95 14.13 -8.82
CA ASN A 91 -5.25 15.19 -9.78
C ASN A 91 -6.31 16.21 -9.37
N GLU A 92 -5.94 17.48 -9.43
CA GLU A 92 -6.84 18.57 -9.82
C GLU A 92 -7.05 18.57 -11.34
#